data_AF-A0A136KE04-F1
#
_entry.id   AF-A0A136KE04-F1
#
_cell.length_a   1.000
_cell.length_b   1.000
_cell.length_c   1.000
_cell.angle_alpha   90.00
_cell.angle_beta   90.00
_cell.angle_gamma   90.00
#
_symmetry.space_group_name_H-M   'P 1'
#
loop_
_entity.id
_entity.type
_entity.pdbx_description
1 polymer ?
#
loop_
_entity_poly.entity_id
_entity_poly.type
_entity_poly.pdbx_seq_one_letter_code
_entity_poly.pdbx_strand_id
1 'polypeptide(L)'
;MLDLSQWTDELQEALTGRLSEVDPLAEILIDLSCQVCGRQWQSLFDVAGFLWHEVQVRGRRLLQEIDLLARTYGWTEGEILRLSEQRRSLYVGMALS
;
A
#
# COMPACT_ATOMS: atom_id res chain seq x y z
N MET A 1 10.13 26.65 24.10
CA MET A 1 9.68 27.44 22.93
C MET A 1 10.86 27.46 21.98
N LEU A 2 10.75 26.87 20.79
CA LEU A 2 11.87 26.84 19.84
C LEU A 2 12.12 28.27 19.35
N ASP A 3 13.37 28.71 19.44
CA ASP A 3 13.82 29.98 18.91
C ASP A 3 13.95 29.87 17.39
N LEU A 4 12.95 30.38 16.67
CA LEU A 4 12.88 30.31 15.21
C LEU A 4 13.93 31.18 14.51
N SER A 5 14.63 32.07 15.23
CA SER A 5 15.74 32.85 14.65
C SER A 5 16.95 31.99 14.28
N GLN A 6 17.03 30.78 14.83
CA GLN A 6 18.08 29.80 14.54
C GLN A 6 17.75 28.94 13.31
N TRP A 7 16.54 29.08 12.75
CA TRP A 7 16.03 28.28 11.64
C TRP A 7 16.42 28.92 10.29
N THR A 8 17.72 28.97 10.01
CA THR A 8 18.23 29.53 8.75
C THR A 8 18.09 28.53 7.59
N ASP A 9 18.12 29.04 6.36
CA ASP A 9 18.05 28.21 5.15
C ASP A 9 19.22 27.20 5.10
N GLU A 10 20.42 27.61 5.53
CA GLU A 10 21.59 26.72 5.59
C GLU A 10 21.39 25.59 6.60
N LEU A 11 20.78 25.87 7.76
CA LEU A 11 20.47 24.84 8.74
C LEU A 11 19.40 23.88 8.21
N GLN A 12 18.40 24.39 7.48
CA GLN A 12 17.38 23.56 6.84
C GLN A 12 17.97 22.61 5.81
N GLU A 13 18.83 23.10 4.91
CA GLU A 13 19.50 22.25 3.91
C GLU A 13 20.38 21.18 4.57
N ALA A 14 21.20 21.58 5.56
CA ALA A 14 22.05 20.64 6.30
C ALA A 14 21.24 19.57 7.02
N LEU A 15 20.12 19.95 7.65
CA LEU A 15 19.24 19.02 8.35
C LEU A 15 18.55 18.06 7.37
N THR A 16 18.02 18.57 6.25
CA THR A 16 17.41 17.75 5.20
C THR A 16 18.39 16.70 4.69
N GLY A 17 19.62 17.09 4.35
CA GLY A 17 20.65 16.14 3.89
C GLY A 17 20.96 15.06 4.93
N ARG A 18 21.11 15.45 6.21
CA ARG A 18 21.34 14.50 7.30
C ARG A 18 20.16 13.57 7.55
N LEU A 19 18.92 14.06 7.42
CA LEU A 19 17.72 13.23 7.53
C LEU A 19 17.65 12.20 6.40
N SER A 20 17.92 12.60 5.16
CA SER A 20 17.98 11.67 4.02
C SER A 20 19.07 10.61 4.16
N GLU A 21 20.21 10.95 4.80
CA GLU A 21 21.28 9.98 5.08
C GLU A 21 20.93 8.98 6.19
N VAL A 22 20.25 9.46 7.24
CA VAL A 22 19.90 8.63 8.41
C VAL A 22 18.67 7.77 8.15
N ASP A 23 17.71 8.28 7.38
CA ASP A 23 16.51 7.57 6.95
C ASP A 23 16.28 7.75 5.43
N PRO A 24 16.94 6.93 4.59
CA PRO A 24 16.77 6.97 3.14
C PRO A 24 15.35 6.66 2.66
N LEU A 25 14.48 6.13 3.53
CA LEU A 25 13.10 5.78 3.20
C LEU A 25 12.10 6.80 3.76
N ALA A 26 12.55 7.86 4.42
CA ALA A 26 11.69 8.96 4.88
C ALA A 26 10.95 9.63 3.72
N GLU A 27 11.60 9.72 2.57
CA GLU A 27 11.02 10.26 1.34
C GLU A 27 11.32 9.34 0.15
N ILE A 28 10.33 8.57 -0.27
CA ILE A 28 10.44 7.71 -1.46
C ILE A 28 9.95 8.50 -2.66
N LEU A 29 10.86 8.87 -3.56
CA LEU A 29 10.55 9.55 -4.81
C LEU A 29 10.50 8.56 -5.96
N ILE A 30 9.45 8.68 -6.78
CA ILE A 30 9.30 7.92 -8.03
C ILE A 30 9.56 8.88 -9.19
N ASP A 31 10.52 8.55 -10.04
CA ASP A 31 10.77 9.24 -11.29
C ASP A 31 9.68 8.87 -12.31
N LEU A 32 8.95 9.89 -12.75
CA LEU A 32 7.86 9.75 -13.70
C LEU A 32 8.21 10.51 -14.97
N SER A 33 7.80 9.95 -16.12
CA SER A 33 7.96 10.57 -17.42
C SER A 33 6.66 10.54 -18.21
N CYS A 34 6.34 11.67 -18.84
CA CYS A 34 5.16 11.77 -19.70
C CYS A 34 5.49 11.12 -21.04
N GLN A 35 4.74 10.08 -21.42
CA GLN A 35 4.92 9.38 -22.68
C GLN A 35 4.56 10.23 -23.92
N VAL A 36 3.89 11.38 -23.73
CA VAL A 36 3.47 12.27 -24.84
C VAL A 36 4.48 13.38 -25.09
N CYS A 37 4.97 14.05 -24.04
CA CYS A 37 5.83 15.24 -24.17
C CYS A 37 7.24 15.06 -23.59
N GLY A 38 7.55 13.91 -22.98
CA GLY A 38 8.86 13.62 -22.40
C GLY A 38 9.20 14.37 -21.11
N ARG A 39 8.29 15.20 -20.57
CA ARG A 39 8.51 15.89 -19.30
C ARG A 39 8.71 14.88 -18.17
N GLN A 40 9.77 15.10 -17.39
CA GLN A 40 10.09 14.32 -16.19
C GLN A 40 9.67 15.09 -14.94
N TRP A 41 9.21 14.36 -13.93
CA TRP A 41 8.96 14.89 -12.60
C TRP A 41 9.14 13.79 -11.56
N GLN A 42 9.33 14.18 -10.31
CA GLN A 42 9.37 13.27 -9.18
C GLN A 42 8.05 13.35 -8.40
N SER A 43 7.54 12.20 -7.97
CA SER A 43 6.38 12.13 -7.08
C SER A 43 6.76 11.41 -5.80
N LEU A 44 6.33 11.97 -4.68
CA LEU A 44 6.37 11.33 -3.38
C LEU A 44 5.48 10.08 -3.39
N PHE A 45 6.00 8.97 -2.88
CA PHE A 45 5.29 7.71 -2.70
C PHE A 45 5.02 7.47 -1.22
N ASP A 46 3.77 7.68 -0.82
CA ASP A 46 3.28 7.32 0.51
C ASP A 46 3.09 5.80 0.61
N VAL A 47 4.18 5.12 0.95
CA VAL A 47 4.20 3.66 1.12
C VAL A 47 3.24 3.20 2.23
N ALA A 48 3.08 3.97 3.30
CA ALA A 48 2.22 3.62 4.42
C ALA A 48 0.75 3.67 4.01
N GLY A 49 0.34 4.77 3.35
CA GLY A 49 -0.99 4.91 2.79
C GLY A 49 -1.30 3.84 1.74
N PHE A 50 -0.34 3.57 0.83
CA PHE A 50 -0.48 2.54 -0.18
C PHE A 50 -0.69 1.14 0.42
N LEU A 51 0.18 0.73 1.35
CA LEU A 51 0.09 -0.59 1.99
C LEU A 51 -1.21 -0.74 2.78
N TRP A 52 -1.61 0.30 3.52
CA TRP A 52 -2.86 0.27 4.27
C TRP A 52 -4.06 0.10 3.34
N HIS A 53 -4.10 0.83 2.23
CA HIS A 53 -5.13 0.68 1.21
C HIS A 53 -5.19 -0.76 0.67
N GLU A 54 -4.04 -1.36 0.32
CA GLU A 54 -3.95 -2.74 -0.16
C GLU A 54 -4.49 -3.76 0.86
N VAL A 55 -4.11 -3.63 2.12
CA VAL A 55 -4.60 -4.50 3.21
C VAL A 55 -6.12 -4.38 3.34
N GLN A 56 -6.66 -3.15 3.29
CA GLN A 56 -8.09 -2.90 3.39
C GLN A 56 -8.87 -3.51 2.23
N VAL A 57 -8.38 -3.37 1.00
CA VAL A 57 -9.01 -3.96 -0.20
C VAL A 57 -8.99 -5.48 -0.13
N ARG A 58 -7.84 -6.09 0.20
CA ARG A 58 -7.70 -7.55 0.30
C ARG A 58 -8.54 -8.13 1.44
N GLY A 59 -8.61 -7.45 2.58
CA GLY A 59 -9.44 -7.85 3.71
C GLY A 59 -10.93 -7.87 3.35
N ARG A 60 -11.44 -6.81 2.70
CA ARG A 60 -12.84 -6.77 2.22
C ARG A 60 -13.13 -7.89 1.21
N ARG A 61 -12.24 -8.11 0.26
CA ARG A 61 -12.38 -9.19 -0.73
C ARG A 61 -12.43 -10.56 -0.06
N LEU A 62 -11.53 -10.83 0.90
CA LEU A 62 -11.50 -12.11 1.60
C LEU A 62 -12.82 -12.38 2.34
N LEU A 63 -13.39 -11.37 3.00
CA LEU A 63 -14.70 -11.52 3.67
C LEU A 63 -15.82 -11.85 2.68
N GLN A 64 -15.82 -11.24 1.49
CA GLN A 64 -16.79 -11.55 0.43
C GLN A 64 -16.63 -12.98 -0.10
N GLU A 65 -15.39 -13.44 -0.28
CA GLU A 65 -15.10 -14.82 -0.67
C GLU A 65 -15.59 -15.81 0.41
N ILE A 66 -15.38 -15.51 1.69
CA ILE A 66 -15.85 -16.33 2.80
C ILE A 66 -17.37 -16.41 2.81
N ASP A 67 -18.08 -15.28 2.72
CA ASP A 67 -19.55 -15.25 2.73
C ASP A 67 -20.14 -16.05 1.56
N LEU A 68 -19.61 -15.85 0.34
CA LEU A 68 -20.04 -16.58 -0.85
C LEU A 68 -19.85 -18.09 -0.68
N LEU A 69 -18.66 -18.52 -0.28
CA LEU A 69 -18.33 -19.95 -0.17
C LEU A 69 -19.08 -20.63 0.97
N ALA A 70 -19.25 -19.95 2.11
CA ALA A 70 -20.03 -20.47 3.23
C ALA A 70 -21.50 -20.67 2.83
N ARG A 71 -22.11 -19.71 2.12
CA ARG A 71 -23.50 -19.84 1.62
C ARG A 71 -23.67 -20.89 0.55
N THR A 72 -22.68 -21.05 -0.33
CA THR A 72 -22.76 -21.96 -1.48
C THR A 72 -22.51 -23.42 -1.09
N TYR A 73 -21.49 -23.65 -0.25
CA TYR A 73 -21.00 -25.00 0.06
C TYR A 73 -21.26 -25.43 1.51
N GLY A 74 -21.75 -24.53 2.38
CA GLY A 74 -22.01 -24.81 3.78
C GLY A 74 -20.76 -24.93 4.65
N TRP A 75 -19.58 -24.59 4.12
CA TRP A 75 -18.33 -24.64 4.86
C TRP A 75 -18.24 -23.55 5.92
N THR A 76 -17.57 -23.85 7.02
CA THR A 76 -17.24 -22.87 8.06
C THR A 76 -16.14 -21.92 7.59
N GLU A 77 -16.08 -20.72 8.17
CA GLU A 77 -15.00 -19.76 7.92
C GLU A 77 -13.61 -20.39 8.11
N GLY A 78 -13.44 -21.19 9.16
CA GLY A 78 -12.18 -21.88 9.44
C GLY A 78 -11.79 -22.90 8.36
N GLU A 79 -12.74 -23.60 7.74
CA GLU A 79 -12.47 -24.52 6.63
C GLU A 79 -12.08 -23.77 5.36
N ILE A 80 -12.75 -22.64 5.09
CA ILE A 80 -12.45 -21.77 3.94
C ILE A 80 -11.06 -21.14 4.08
N LEU A 81 -10.70 -20.65 5.27
CA LEU A 81 -9.41 -20.03 5.54
C LEU A 81 -8.24 -21.03 5.51
N ARG A 82 -8.49 -22.33 5.69
CA ARG A 82 -7.47 -23.38 5.49
C ARG A 82 -7.15 -23.62 4.02
N LEU A 83 -8.01 -23.20 3.10
CA LEU A 83 -7.70 -23.27 1.67
C LEU A 83 -6.65 -22.22 1.31
N SER A 84 -5.71 -22.59 0.44
CA SER A 84 -4.84 -21.60 -0.19
C SER A 84 -5.67 -20.60 -1.00
N GLU A 85 -5.15 -19.38 -1.15
CA GLU A 85 -5.81 -18.32 -1.93
C GLU A 85 -6.16 -18.77 -3.36
N GLN A 86 -5.26 -19.52 -4.00
CA GLN A 86 -5.50 -20.08 -5.34
C GLN A 86 -6.68 -21.05 -5.36
N ARG A 87 -6.76 -21.98 -4.41
CA ARG A 87 -7.88 -22.93 -4.33
C ARG A 87 -9.19 -22.21 -4.02
N ARG A 88 -9.17 -21.26 -3.08
CA ARG A 88 -10.34 -20.46 -2.74
C ARG A 88 -10.86 -19.69 -3.96
N SER A 89 -9.98 -19.06 -4.74
CA SER A 89 -10.33 -18.34 -5.96
C SER A 89 -10.99 -19.24 -7.02
N LEU A 90 -10.54 -20.49 -7.16
CA LEU A 90 -11.19 -21.46 -8.06
C LEU A 90 -12.61 -21.79 -7.61
N TYR A 91 -12.83 -22.03 -6.32
CA TYR A 91 -14.18 -22.27 -5.79
C TYR A 91 -15.10 -21.05 -5.95
N VAL A 92 -14.56 -19.84 -5.75
CA VAL A 92 -15.32 -18.60 -6.01
C VAL A 92 -15.75 -18.54 -7.48
N GLY A 93 -14.85 -18.84 -8.42
CA GLY A 93 -15.19 -18.88 -9.85
C GLY A 93 -16.30 -19.90 -10.18
N MET A 94 -16.25 -21.09 -9.57
CA MET A 94 -17.29 -22.11 -9.73
C MET A 94 -18.62 -21.73 -9.08
N ALA A 95 -18.61 -21.04 -7.94
CA ALA A 95 -19.82 -20.58 -7.24
C ALA A 95 -20.53 -19.42 -7.97
N LEU A 96 -19.80 -18.66 -8.80
CA LEU A 96 -20.33 -17.54 -9.59
C LEU A 96 -20.73 -17.93 -11.02
N SER A 97 -20.53 -19.20 -11.41
CA SER A 97 -20.94 -19.75 -12.71
C SER A 97 -22.39 -20.23 -12.67
#